data_AF-A0A1F7ZU92-F1
#
_entry.id   AF-A0A1F7ZU92-F1
#
_cell.length_a   1.000
_cell.length_b   1.000
_cell.length_c   1.000
_cell.angle_alpha   90.00
_cell.angle_beta   90.00
_cell.angle_gamma   90.00
#
_symmetry.space_group_name_H-M   'P 1'
#
loop_
_entity.id
_entity.type
_entity.pdbx_description
1 polymer ?
#
loop_
_entity_poly.entity_id
_entity_poly.type
_entity_poly.pdbx_seq_one_letter_code
_entity_poly.pdbx_strand_id
1 'polypeptide(L)'
;MIFFLALVFLCFRSIVAASDDDFMSFVTLPQVRALKFDITYYDRDSVSPGYWFVAPYSTIDPEPPTKQWKPCQVGPYIYDADGSLVWAGSCLYENRNIFDFKAVPNIDGGSHLSFILQHTYRFEGDEKGTAYVLDQHYETEKAVPVTNDLAAFNMHEFNILDGGKTALACTYRSKYMNLGDLGRPDEYGWVFTGGLVELDTATGDVIFEWDSEGYIPLDKSVKVDPSTPAASPPGWDYIHVNAVDKNAAGDYILSARFTNTIYLISGKDKSIIWRLGGEISDFVQDFTFSKQHHVRFIESNATHTTISFLNNASDEIEQEEDTSSALFVQLHTSVSPMTATVIARYNRPDGGLTRLRGNVQTLSNGNVFVGWSERGYQSEHSPEGKLLMQARFASSRFSTYRSYKFDFIGRPNTPPDVVSSVYGTDETDLTTIFHVSWNGATDIASWNFYARANQDGMPVLVGNTTKLDFETMYITDGYLDWVSVEAVDKDGNVLGTSEIQRTEPPSNWRLAGFQGNSMPTPHDPSDLHGDRTITDSVVDDAEDTEEVYLKAQEAAEAIYKAWEIIRGVGGLLIFVLVLCSTGGLLAGMYWYFRQRSMQAYHEVASEEGQPLNERSI
;
A
#
# COMPACT_ATOMS: atom_id res chain seq x y z
N MET A 1 15.94 14.80 44.47
CA MET A 1 16.13 15.50 43.18
C MET A 1 16.08 14.56 41.97
N ILE A 2 16.64 13.34 42.06
CA ILE A 2 16.63 12.34 40.97
C ILE A 2 15.23 11.74 40.72
N PHE A 3 14.40 11.60 41.75
CA PHE A 3 13.02 11.06 41.61
C PHE A 3 12.05 12.03 40.90
N PHE A 4 12.29 13.34 41.01
CA PHE A 4 11.46 14.37 40.36
C PHE A 4 11.83 14.53 38.88
N LEU A 5 13.11 14.36 38.53
CA LEU A 5 13.58 14.31 37.15
C LEU A 5 13.10 13.05 36.41
N ALA A 6 12.98 11.91 37.10
CA ALA A 6 12.40 10.70 36.52
C ALA A 6 10.90 10.85 36.21
N LEU A 7 10.13 11.53 37.07
CA LEU A 7 8.72 11.84 36.81
C LEU A 7 8.55 12.86 35.68
N VAL A 8 9.44 13.85 35.57
CA VAL A 8 9.42 14.80 34.45
C VAL A 8 9.78 14.09 33.13
N PHE A 9 10.74 13.16 33.12
CA PHE A 9 11.01 12.33 31.93
C PHE A 9 9.88 11.35 31.58
N LEU A 10 9.10 10.87 32.57
CA LEU A 10 7.92 10.05 32.34
C LEU A 10 6.69 10.87 31.90
N CYS A 11 6.61 12.15 32.26
CA CYS A 11 5.55 13.07 31.80
C CYS A 11 5.86 13.76 30.46
N PHE A 12 7.13 13.77 30.01
CA PHE A 12 7.56 14.23 28.68
C PHE A 12 7.80 13.09 27.68
N ARG A 13 7.32 11.86 27.96
CA ARG A 13 6.73 11.09 26.86
C ARG A 13 5.45 11.81 26.49
N SER A 14 5.58 12.90 25.75
CA SER A 14 4.56 13.28 24.80
C SER A 14 4.23 12.00 24.05
N ILE A 15 3.09 11.40 24.39
CA ILE A 15 2.26 10.80 23.37
C ILE A 15 1.99 11.99 22.44
N VAL A 16 2.94 12.27 21.55
CA VAL A 16 2.56 12.76 20.25
C VAL A 16 1.69 11.60 19.79
N ALA A 17 0.38 11.72 19.97
CA ALA A 17 -0.54 10.92 19.22
C ALA A 17 -0.01 11.10 17.80
N ALA A 18 0.52 10.02 17.20
CA ALA A 18 0.78 10.05 15.78
C ALA A 18 -0.51 10.59 15.18
N SER A 19 -0.45 11.73 14.51
CA SER A 19 -1.65 12.31 13.94
C SER A 19 -2.18 11.24 12.99
N ASP A 20 -3.40 10.76 13.23
CA ASP A 20 -4.08 9.77 12.38
C ASP A 20 -4.51 10.40 11.04
N ASP A 21 -4.02 11.61 10.73
CA ASP A 21 -4.35 12.34 9.50
C ASP A 21 -3.80 11.61 8.26
N ASP A 22 -2.84 10.70 8.41
CA ASP A 22 -2.28 9.88 7.33
C ASP A 22 -3.14 8.66 6.96
N PHE A 23 -4.20 8.38 7.73
CA PHE A 23 -5.14 7.29 7.48
C PHE A 23 -6.55 7.78 7.12
N MET A 24 -7.26 6.94 6.37
CA MET A 24 -8.70 7.00 6.20
C MET A 24 -9.41 6.35 7.41
N SER A 25 -10.63 6.80 7.69
CA SER A 25 -11.50 6.22 8.71
C SER A 25 -12.91 6.17 8.16
N PHE A 26 -13.61 5.08 8.45
CA PHE A 26 -14.94 4.79 7.92
C PHE A 26 -15.87 4.43 9.09
N VAL A 27 -17.13 4.82 8.98
CA VAL A 27 -18.17 4.44 9.94
C VAL A 27 -18.57 2.99 9.75
N THR A 28 -18.69 2.53 8.50
CA THR A 28 -19.05 1.15 8.14
C THR A 28 -17.90 0.16 8.35
N LEU A 29 -16.64 0.61 8.25
CA LEU A 29 -15.44 -0.19 8.51
C LEU A 29 -14.55 0.42 9.61
N PRO A 30 -15.01 0.48 10.86
CA PRO A 30 -14.35 1.24 11.92
C PRO A 30 -12.99 0.66 12.34
N GLN A 31 -12.70 -0.61 12.02
CA GLN A 31 -11.43 -1.27 12.31
C GLN A 31 -10.35 -0.99 11.26
N VAL A 32 -10.74 -0.61 10.04
CA VAL A 32 -9.83 -0.35 8.93
C VAL A 32 -9.19 1.02 9.08
N ARG A 33 -7.87 1.08 8.89
CA ARG A 33 -7.06 2.29 8.78
C ARG A 33 -6.24 2.20 7.50
N ALA A 34 -6.93 2.41 6.38
CA ALA A 34 -6.32 2.45 5.05
C ALA A 34 -5.47 3.72 4.90
N LEU A 35 -4.37 3.63 4.16
CA LEU A 35 -3.43 4.75 3.97
C LEU A 35 -4.01 5.76 2.98
N LYS A 36 -3.85 7.06 3.28
CA LYS A 36 -4.07 8.10 2.29
C LYS A 36 -2.89 8.21 1.33
N PHE A 37 -3.16 8.68 0.13
CA PHE A 37 -2.13 9.00 -0.86
C PHE A 37 -2.00 10.52 -1.07
N ASP A 38 -0.76 10.97 -1.19
CA ASP A 38 -0.43 12.26 -1.81
C ASP A 38 -0.26 12.02 -3.32
N ILE A 39 -1.17 12.55 -4.13
CA ILE A 39 -1.23 12.31 -5.58
C ILE A 39 -0.99 13.60 -6.34
N THR A 40 -0.23 13.53 -7.43
CA THR A 40 -0.05 14.63 -8.37
C THR A 40 -0.24 14.11 -9.79
N TYR A 41 -1.24 14.67 -10.48
CA TYR A 41 -1.47 14.48 -11.90
C TYR A 41 -0.82 15.60 -12.69
N TYR A 42 0.00 15.25 -13.67
CA TYR A 42 0.59 16.16 -14.65
C TYR A 42 -0.22 16.16 -15.96
N ASP A 43 -0.89 15.04 -16.26
CA ASP A 43 -1.74 14.86 -17.44
C ASP A 43 -2.74 13.73 -17.16
N ARG A 44 -3.88 14.07 -16.55
CA ARG A 44 -4.85 13.08 -16.05
C ARG A 44 -5.54 12.31 -17.17
N ASP A 45 -5.81 12.95 -18.30
CA ASP A 45 -6.51 12.33 -19.43
C ASP A 45 -5.65 11.27 -20.14
N SER A 46 -4.32 11.36 -20.01
CA SER A 46 -3.37 10.40 -20.60
C SER A 46 -3.02 9.23 -19.68
N VAL A 47 -3.42 9.28 -18.40
CA VAL A 47 -3.21 8.19 -17.44
C VAL A 47 -4.14 7.03 -17.78
N SER A 48 -3.61 5.80 -17.76
CA SER A 48 -4.38 4.59 -18.03
C SER A 48 -5.50 4.45 -16.99
N PRO A 49 -6.65 3.84 -17.34
CA PRO A 49 -7.61 3.41 -16.33
C PRO A 49 -7.04 2.30 -15.44
N GLY A 50 -7.77 1.97 -14.37
CA GLY A 50 -7.47 0.84 -13.49
C GLY A 50 -7.17 1.23 -12.05
N TYR A 51 -7.03 0.20 -11.22
CA TYR A 51 -6.86 0.26 -9.77
C TYR A 51 -5.41 0.02 -9.37
N TRP A 52 -5.00 0.57 -8.23
CA TRP A 52 -3.68 0.34 -7.63
C TRP A 52 -3.73 -0.79 -6.61
N PHE A 53 -2.80 -1.72 -6.74
CA PHE A 53 -2.63 -2.88 -5.88
C PHE A 53 -1.37 -2.66 -5.04
N VAL A 54 -1.56 -2.52 -3.73
CA VAL A 54 -0.47 -2.32 -2.78
C VAL A 54 -0.68 -3.18 -1.55
N ALA A 55 0.41 -3.60 -0.92
CA ALA A 55 0.38 -4.27 0.37
C ALA A 55 1.30 -3.54 1.35
N PRO A 56 0.78 -2.58 2.14
CA PRO A 56 1.57 -1.82 3.08
C PRO A 56 2.00 -2.67 4.27
N TYR A 57 3.24 -2.46 4.72
CA TYR A 57 3.80 -2.98 5.97
C TYR A 57 4.70 -1.93 6.62
N SER A 58 4.82 -1.99 7.96
CA SER A 58 5.72 -1.12 8.73
C SER A 58 7.13 -1.73 8.87
N THR A 59 7.21 -3.05 9.01
CA THR A 59 8.45 -3.83 9.10
C THR A 59 8.34 -5.03 8.18
N ILE A 60 9.43 -5.40 7.51
CA ILE A 60 9.40 -6.50 6.53
C ILE A 60 9.36 -7.87 7.19
N ASP A 61 9.99 -8.01 8.35
CA ASP A 61 9.97 -9.27 9.10
C ASP A 61 8.64 -9.43 9.85
N PRO A 62 8.18 -10.68 10.07
CA PRO A 62 6.98 -10.92 10.83
C PRO A 62 7.14 -10.35 12.24
N GLU A 63 6.13 -9.65 12.73
CA GLU A 63 6.15 -9.10 14.08
C GLU A 63 5.74 -10.16 15.12
N PRO A 64 6.31 -10.12 16.34
CA PRO A 64 5.87 -10.99 17.42
C PRO A 64 4.38 -10.75 17.74
N PRO A 65 3.61 -11.80 18.04
CA PRO A 65 2.23 -11.64 18.48
C PRO A 65 2.16 -10.74 19.71
N THR A 66 1.24 -9.77 19.70
CA THR A 66 1.01 -8.87 20.82
C THR A 66 -0.45 -8.97 21.28
N LYS A 67 -0.70 -8.62 22.55
CA LYS A 67 -2.07 -8.43 23.06
C LYS A 67 -2.59 -7.01 22.82
N GLN A 68 -1.80 -6.16 22.17
CA GLN A 68 -2.21 -4.80 21.86
C GLN A 68 -3.17 -4.87 20.68
N TRP A 69 -4.23 -4.08 20.74
CA TRP A 69 -5.10 -3.91 19.59
C TRP A 69 -4.29 -3.27 18.45
N LYS A 70 -4.34 -3.89 17.27
CA LYS A 70 -3.74 -3.35 16.05
C LYS A 70 -4.87 -2.96 15.10
N PRO A 71 -4.95 -1.69 14.65
CA PRO A 71 -5.88 -1.33 13.59
C PRO A 71 -5.54 -2.13 12.33
N CYS A 72 -6.56 -2.42 11.52
CA CYS A 72 -6.38 -3.10 10.25
C CYS A 72 -5.73 -2.15 9.24
N GLN A 73 -4.40 -2.19 9.19
CA GLN A 73 -3.53 -1.27 8.43
C GLN A 73 -2.44 -1.99 7.61
N VAL A 74 -2.08 -3.23 7.97
CA VAL A 74 -1.08 -4.04 7.26
C VAL A 74 -1.78 -5.12 6.43
N GLY A 75 -1.32 -5.34 5.21
CA GLY A 75 -1.90 -6.34 4.30
C GLY A 75 -2.31 -5.72 2.96
N PRO A 76 -3.11 -6.42 2.14
CA PRO A 76 -3.37 -6.02 0.78
C PRO A 76 -4.53 -5.03 0.69
N TYR A 77 -4.38 -4.03 -0.18
CA TYR A 77 -5.37 -2.99 -0.43
C TYR A 77 -5.46 -2.69 -1.92
N ILE A 78 -6.68 -2.45 -2.37
CA ILE A 78 -6.98 -1.93 -3.70
C ILE A 78 -7.45 -0.48 -3.53
N TYR A 79 -6.86 0.43 -4.30
CA TYR A 79 -7.27 1.83 -4.39
C TYR A 79 -7.66 2.16 -5.82
N ASP A 80 -8.55 3.12 -6.02
CA ASP A 80 -8.78 3.69 -7.34
C ASP A 80 -7.71 4.73 -7.73
N ALA A 81 -7.88 5.34 -8.90
CA ALA A 81 -6.95 6.32 -9.43
C ALA A 81 -6.88 7.62 -8.60
N ASP A 82 -7.89 7.91 -7.77
CA ASP A 82 -7.89 9.09 -6.89
C ASP A 82 -7.40 8.76 -5.48
N GLY A 83 -6.90 7.54 -5.28
CA GLY A 83 -6.39 7.06 -4.01
C GLY A 83 -7.48 6.75 -3.00
N SER A 84 -8.74 6.66 -3.44
CA SER A 84 -9.85 6.22 -2.62
C SER A 84 -9.82 4.72 -2.43
N LEU A 85 -10.17 4.26 -1.23
CA LEU A 85 -10.20 2.83 -0.92
C LEU A 85 -11.23 2.13 -1.82
N VAL A 86 -10.89 0.94 -2.29
CA VAL A 86 -11.82 0.03 -2.98
C VAL A 86 -11.97 -1.26 -2.19
N TRP A 87 -10.86 -1.84 -1.75
CA TRP A 87 -10.85 -3.06 -0.94
C TRP A 87 -9.76 -3.03 0.12
N ALA A 88 -10.10 -3.46 1.33
CA ALA A 88 -9.18 -3.69 2.43
C ALA A 88 -9.20 -5.18 2.83
N GLY A 89 -8.09 -5.88 2.58
CA GLY A 89 -7.90 -7.28 2.98
C GLY A 89 -7.11 -7.46 4.29
N SER A 90 -6.64 -6.37 4.90
CA SER A 90 -5.79 -6.41 6.09
C SER A 90 -6.36 -7.22 7.27
N CYS A 91 -7.65 -7.07 7.59
CA CYS A 91 -8.27 -7.83 8.68
C CYS A 91 -8.43 -9.32 8.31
N LEU A 92 -8.66 -9.62 7.02
CA LEU A 92 -8.89 -10.98 6.53
C LEU A 92 -7.64 -11.86 6.71
N TYR A 93 -6.46 -11.23 6.75
CA TYR A 93 -5.17 -11.89 6.92
C TYR A 93 -4.44 -11.44 8.19
N GLU A 94 -5.20 -11.11 9.24
CA GLU A 94 -4.68 -10.86 10.60
C GLU A 94 -3.57 -9.79 10.69
N ASN A 95 -3.61 -8.76 9.83
CA ASN A 95 -2.54 -7.76 9.71
C ASN A 95 -1.15 -8.35 9.43
N ARG A 96 -1.09 -9.49 8.75
CA ARG A 96 0.17 -10.10 8.32
C ARG A 96 0.68 -9.41 7.06
N ASN A 97 2.00 -9.37 6.94
CA ASN A 97 2.64 -8.87 5.74
C ASN A 97 2.24 -9.73 4.54
N ILE A 98 1.86 -9.02 3.49
CA ILE A 98 1.56 -9.59 2.20
C ILE A 98 2.51 -8.97 1.17
N PHE A 99 2.98 -9.80 0.25
CA PHE A 99 3.92 -9.40 -0.80
C PHE A 99 3.38 -9.79 -2.17
N ASP A 100 3.90 -9.11 -3.20
CA ASP A 100 3.58 -9.36 -4.61
C ASP A 100 2.07 -9.39 -4.94
N PHE A 101 1.30 -8.52 -4.26
CA PHE A 101 -0.16 -8.41 -4.42
C PHE A 101 -0.54 -7.74 -5.73
N LYS A 102 -1.23 -8.48 -6.61
CA LYS A 102 -1.59 -8.04 -7.96
C LYS A 102 -2.83 -8.77 -8.50
N ALA A 103 -3.50 -8.16 -9.48
CA ALA A 103 -4.45 -8.87 -10.31
C ALA A 103 -3.73 -9.80 -11.32
N VAL A 104 -4.43 -10.85 -11.77
CA VAL A 104 -3.88 -11.90 -12.64
C VAL A 104 -4.80 -12.15 -13.83
N PRO A 105 -4.66 -11.38 -14.93
CA PRO A 105 -5.57 -11.46 -16.07
C PRO A 105 -5.34 -12.69 -16.97
N ASN A 106 -4.25 -13.44 -16.78
CA ASN A 106 -3.79 -14.49 -17.70
C ASN A 106 -4.22 -15.92 -17.32
N ILE A 107 -5.20 -16.10 -16.42
CA ILE A 107 -5.71 -17.43 -16.04
C ILE A 107 -6.77 -17.92 -17.04
N ASP A 108 -7.92 -17.26 -17.12
CA ASP A 108 -9.06 -17.67 -17.95
C ASP A 108 -9.91 -16.49 -18.46
N GLY A 109 -9.38 -15.27 -18.39
CA GLY A 109 -10.10 -14.04 -18.71
C GLY A 109 -11.02 -13.53 -17.59
N GLY A 110 -11.12 -14.25 -16.46
CA GLY A 110 -11.76 -13.79 -15.24
C GLY A 110 -10.90 -12.79 -14.45
N SER A 111 -11.52 -12.16 -13.44
CA SER A 111 -10.81 -11.29 -12.48
C SER A 111 -10.29 -12.12 -11.32
N HIS A 112 -8.95 -12.22 -11.22
CA HIS A 112 -8.26 -12.98 -10.19
C HIS A 112 -7.26 -12.09 -9.46
N LEU A 113 -7.03 -12.36 -8.18
CA LEU A 113 -5.98 -11.73 -7.38
C LEU A 113 -4.94 -12.76 -6.98
N SER A 114 -3.68 -12.35 -6.86
CA SER A 114 -2.62 -13.17 -6.29
C SER A 114 -1.78 -12.40 -5.31
N PHE A 115 -1.25 -13.09 -4.31
CA PHE A 115 -0.29 -12.54 -3.37
C PHE A 115 0.42 -13.65 -2.58
N ILE A 116 1.46 -13.26 -1.85
CA ILE A 116 2.22 -14.11 -0.94
C ILE A 116 1.91 -13.67 0.50
N LEU A 117 1.36 -14.59 1.31
CA LEU A 117 1.20 -14.40 2.74
C LEU A 117 2.48 -14.84 3.45
N GLN A 118 3.16 -13.89 4.11
CA GLN A 118 4.40 -14.17 4.84
C GLN A 118 4.17 -15.16 5.98
N HIS A 119 5.13 -16.04 6.26
CA HIS A 119 5.14 -16.90 7.45
C HIS A 119 4.94 -16.14 8.77
N THR A 120 4.56 -16.83 9.83
CA THR A 120 4.40 -16.25 11.18
C THR A 120 5.73 -16.02 11.89
N TYR A 121 5.73 -15.19 12.94
CA TYR A 121 6.93 -14.86 13.74
C TYR A 121 7.56 -16.07 14.41
N ARG A 122 6.73 -16.98 14.93
CA ARG A 122 7.21 -18.25 15.46
C ARG A 122 7.24 -19.22 14.29
N PHE A 123 8.42 -19.74 13.96
CA PHE A 123 8.56 -20.94 13.13
C PHE A 123 8.04 -22.20 13.88
N GLU A 124 6.93 -22.09 14.59
CA GLU A 124 6.26 -23.19 15.28
C GLU A 124 5.22 -23.79 14.32
N GLY A 125 5.48 -25.00 13.81
CA GLY A 125 4.46 -25.79 13.10
C GLY A 125 4.51 -25.78 11.57
N ASP A 126 5.69 -25.69 10.95
CA ASP A 126 5.88 -25.80 9.48
C ASP A 126 5.13 -24.73 8.63
N GLU A 127 4.65 -23.62 9.22
CA GLU A 127 4.01 -22.56 8.44
C GLU A 127 5.04 -21.72 7.68
N LYS A 128 5.44 -22.21 6.52
CA LYS A 128 6.45 -21.60 5.64
C LYS A 128 5.93 -20.37 4.87
N GLY A 129 4.72 -19.91 5.13
CA GLY A 129 4.02 -18.95 4.27
C GLY A 129 3.39 -19.65 3.05
N THR A 130 2.47 -18.94 2.41
CA THR A 130 1.58 -19.50 1.39
C THR A 130 1.30 -18.46 0.32
N ALA A 131 1.33 -18.84 -0.94
CA ALA A 131 0.84 -17.98 -2.02
C ALA A 131 -0.64 -18.25 -2.28
N TYR A 132 -1.43 -17.20 -2.43
CA TYR A 132 -2.87 -17.29 -2.63
C TYR A 132 -3.25 -16.84 -4.03
N VAL A 133 -4.32 -17.46 -4.55
CA VAL A 133 -5.10 -16.97 -5.68
C VAL A 133 -6.55 -16.82 -5.21
N LEU A 134 -7.11 -15.62 -5.37
CA LEU A 134 -8.50 -15.33 -5.07
C LEU A 134 -9.28 -15.08 -6.36
N ASP A 135 -10.56 -15.41 -6.33
CA ASP A 135 -11.50 -15.03 -7.39
C ASP A 135 -11.96 -13.57 -7.26
N GLN A 136 -12.85 -13.15 -8.16
CA GLN A 136 -13.48 -11.83 -8.16
C GLN A 136 -14.35 -11.55 -6.92
N HIS A 137 -14.75 -12.59 -6.18
CA HIS A 137 -15.53 -12.50 -4.95
C HIS A 137 -14.63 -12.39 -3.71
N TYR A 138 -13.30 -12.34 -3.89
CA TYR A 138 -12.28 -12.35 -2.84
C TYR A 138 -12.20 -13.68 -2.07
N GLU A 139 -12.75 -14.76 -2.63
CA GLU A 139 -12.70 -16.09 -2.05
C GLU A 139 -11.46 -16.84 -2.53
N THR A 140 -10.90 -17.70 -1.68
CA THR A 140 -9.68 -18.45 -2.03
C THR A 140 -10.00 -19.55 -3.04
N GLU A 141 -9.42 -19.44 -4.24
CA GLU A 141 -9.41 -20.52 -5.23
C GLU A 141 -8.23 -21.48 -5.01
N LYS A 142 -7.06 -20.91 -4.71
CA LYS A 142 -5.82 -21.67 -4.52
C LYS A 142 -5.04 -21.14 -3.33
N ALA A 143 -4.49 -22.06 -2.55
CA ALA A 143 -3.52 -21.81 -1.50
C ALA A 143 -2.31 -22.70 -1.75
N VAL A 144 -1.26 -22.14 -2.34
CA VAL A 144 -0.05 -22.84 -2.79
C VAL A 144 0.96 -22.88 -1.65
N PRO A 145 1.19 -24.04 -1.01
CA PRO A 145 2.14 -24.15 0.08
C PRO A 145 3.56 -24.36 -0.44
N VAL A 146 4.53 -24.27 0.47
CA VAL A 146 5.88 -24.79 0.24
C VAL A 146 5.91 -26.29 0.56
N THR A 147 6.10 -27.14 -0.45
CA THR A 147 6.07 -28.61 -0.31
C THR A 147 7.45 -29.26 -0.17
N ASN A 148 8.52 -28.54 -0.51
CA ASN A 148 9.90 -29.04 -0.51
C ASN A 148 10.70 -28.58 0.73
N ASP A 149 12.03 -28.67 0.66
CA ASP A 149 12.98 -28.37 1.72
C ASP A 149 13.20 -26.86 1.99
N LEU A 150 12.55 -25.97 1.23
CA LEU A 150 12.67 -24.53 1.46
C LEU A 150 12.16 -24.13 2.85
N ALA A 151 12.81 -23.14 3.45
CA ALA A 151 12.48 -22.67 4.79
C ALA A 151 11.23 -21.78 4.82
N ALA A 152 10.94 -21.07 3.73
CA ALA A 152 9.79 -20.19 3.58
C ALA A 152 9.43 -19.99 2.11
N PHE A 153 8.18 -19.60 1.85
CA PHE A 153 7.72 -19.09 0.57
C PHE A 153 8.37 -17.72 0.39
N ASN A 154 9.16 -17.58 -0.66
CA ASN A 154 9.96 -16.40 -0.87
C ASN A 154 9.08 -15.19 -1.20
N MET A 155 9.23 -14.10 -0.47
CA MET A 155 8.47 -12.86 -0.66
C MET A 155 8.68 -12.15 -2.01
N HIS A 156 9.75 -12.46 -2.74
CA HIS A 156 10.20 -11.68 -3.89
C HIS A 156 9.39 -11.96 -5.16
N GLU A 157 8.85 -13.17 -5.33
CA GLU A 157 8.18 -13.54 -6.57
C GLU A 157 7.13 -14.63 -6.38
N PHE A 158 5.94 -14.37 -6.90
CA PHE A 158 4.94 -15.38 -7.23
C PHE A 158 4.29 -15.02 -8.58
N ASN A 159 4.92 -15.46 -9.66
CA ASN A 159 4.51 -15.13 -11.02
C ASN A 159 3.70 -16.27 -11.64
N ILE A 160 2.38 -16.13 -11.71
CA ILE A 160 1.47 -17.13 -12.29
C ILE A 160 1.60 -17.10 -13.82
N LEU A 161 1.92 -18.24 -14.40
CA LEU A 161 2.07 -18.39 -15.85
C LEU A 161 0.71 -18.54 -16.54
N ASP A 162 0.71 -18.29 -17.85
CA ASP A 162 -0.50 -18.31 -18.68
C ASP A 162 -1.30 -19.62 -18.53
N GLY A 163 -2.61 -19.48 -18.36
CA GLY A 163 -3.53 -20.57 -18.06
C GLY A 163 -3.57 -20.97 -16.59
N GLY A 164 -2.78 -20.32 -15.73
CA GLY A 164 -2.87 -20.40 -14.28
C GLY A 164 -2.48 -21.73 -13.65
N LYS A 165 -1.95 -22.70 -14.41
CA LYS A 165 -1.64 -24.05 -13.90
C LYS A 165 -0.36 -24.08 -13.10
N THR A 166 0.66 -23.35 -13.54
CA THR A 166 1.96 -23.28 -12.88
C THR A 166 2.31 -21.84 -12.52
N ALA A 167 3.21 -21.68 -11.55
CA ALA A 167 3.71 -20.38 -11.14
C ALA A 167 5.21 -20.47 -10.85
N LEU A 168 5.91 -19.35 -11.02
CA LEU A 168 7.31 -19.21 -10.70
C LEU A 168 7.47 -18.56 -9.33
N ALA A 169 8.43 -19.04 -8.55
CA ALA A 169 8.84 -18.42 -7.31
C ALA A 169 10.37 -18.40 -7.19
N CYS A 170 10.89 -17.39 -6.50
CA CYS A 170 12.30 -17.37 -6.10
C CYS A 170 12.52 -18.37 -4.96
N THR A 171 13.75 -18.89 -4.84
CA THR A 171 14.12 -19.79 -3.74
C THR A 171 15.38 -19.34 -3.05
N TYR A 172 15.50 -19.69 -1.77
CA TYR A 172 16.73 -19.53 -1.03
C TYR A 172 17.02 -20.74 -0.16
N ARG A 173 18.30 -21.10 -0.05
CA ARG A 173 18.80 -22.19 0.79
C ARG A 173 20.09 -21.84 1.50
N SER A 174 20.12 -22.08 2.80
CA SER A 174 21.33 -22.05 3.62
C SER A 174 22.12 -23.34 3.40
N LYS A 175 23.28 -23.24 2.73
CA LYS A 175 24.13 -24.38 2.40
C LYS A 175 25.53 -24.22 2.98
N TYR A 176 26.15 -25.33 3.37
CA TYR A 176 27.53 -25.34 3.84
C TYR A 176 28.46 -25.61 2.66
N MET A 177 29.16 -24.58 2.20
CA MET A 177 29.89 -24.57 0.93
C MET A 177 31.38 -24.33 1.13
N ASN A 178 32.18 -24.81 0.18
CA ASN A 178 33.62 -24.54 0.11
C ASN A 178 33.87 -23.08 -0.29
N LEU A 179 34.84 -22.42 0.35
CA LEU A 179 35.19 -21.01 0.07
C LEU A 179 36.32 -20.86 -0.96
N GLY A 180 36.55 -21.89 -1.78
CA GLY A 180 37.60 -21.94 -2.80
C GLY A 180 37.49 -20.84 -3.85
N ASP A 181 36.27 -20.47 -4.25
CA ASP A 181 36.02 -19.34 -5.17
C ASP A 181 36.58 -18.02 -4.61
N LEU A 182 36.65 -17.88 -3.28
CA LEU A 182 37.22 -16.74 -2.58
C LEU A 182 38.73 -16.91 -2.30
N GLY A 183 39.39 -17.87 -2.94
CA GLY A 183 40.81 -18.17 -2.75
C GLY A 183 41.15 -18.97 -1.49
N ARG A 184 40.15 -19.56 -0.80
CA ARG A 184 40.32 -20.29 0.46
C ARG A 184 39.77 -21.72 0.35
N PRO A 185 40.42 -22.59 -0.46
CA PRO A 185 39.89 -23.94 -0.78
C PRO A 185 39.85 -24.90 0.41
N ASP A 186 40.55 -24.60 1.50
CA ASP A 186 40.54 -25.41 2.73
C ASP A 186 39.51 -24.93 3.76
N GLU A 187 38.81 -23.82 3.49
CA GLU A 187 37.78 -23.26 4.37
C GLU A 187 36.37 -23.57 3.84
N TYR A 188 35.44 -23.72 4.78
CA TYR A 188 34.02 -23.91 4.51
C TYR A 188 33.22 -22.95 5.38
N GLY A 189 32.08 -22.49 4.86
CA GLY A 189 31.18 -21.60 5.57
C GLY A 189 29.74 -21.79 5.11
N TRP A 190 28.81 -21.29 5.91
CA TRP A 190 27.42 -21.22 5.49
C TRP A 190 27.20 -20.06 4.53
N VAL A 191 26.53 -20.35 3.41
CA VAL A 191 26.19 -19.40 2.35
C VAL A 191 24.71 -19.55 2.04
N PHE A 192 24.03 -18.43 1.86
CA PHE A 192 22.65 -18.39 1.41
C PHE A 192 22.65 -18.36 -0.12
N THR A 193 22.37 -19.52 -0.71
CA THR A 193 22.19 -19.70 -2.15
C THR A 193 20.79 -19.27 -2.56
N GLY A 194 20.66 -18.78 -3.79
CA GLY A 194 19.39 -18.35 -4.38
C GLY A 194 19.13 -19.04 -5.71
N GLY A 195 17.86 -19.14 -6.08
CA GLY A 195 17.43 -19.81 -7.31
C GLY A 195 15.96 -19.56 -7.64
N LEU A 196 15.38 -20.49 -8.39
CA LEU A 196 13.98 -20.44 -8.80
C LEU A 196 13.34 -21.83 -8.80
N VAL A 197 12.02 -21.85 -8.65
CA VAL A 197 11.17 -23.02 -8.86
C VAL A 197 10.00 -22.69 -9.77
N GLU A 198 9.58 -23.65 -10.57
CA GLU A 198 8.24 -23.70 -11.16
C GLU A 198 7.40 -24.68 -10.35
N LEU A 199 6.24 -24.23 -9.90
CA LEU A 199 5.35 -24.94 -8.99
C LEU A 199 4.02 -25.24 -9.69
N ASP A 200 3.41 -26.38 -9.41
CA ASP A 200 1.99 -26.61 -9.68
C ASP A 200 1.15 -25.76 -8.71
N THR A 201 0.22 -24.95 -9.24
CA THR A 201 -0.57 -24.04 -8.41
C THR A 201 -1.70 -24.71 -7.63
N ALA A 202 -2.06 -25.96 -7.95
CA ALA A 202 -3.07 -26.69 -7.20
C ALA A 202 -2.47 -27.46 -6.02
N THR A 203 -1.24 -27.98 -6.17
CA THR A 203 -0.60 -28.83 -5.14
C THR A 203 0.59 -28.17 -4.44
N GLY A 204 1.25 -27.20 -5.08
CA GLY A 204 2.53 -26.66 -4.64
C GLY A 204 3.72 -27.57 -4.98
N ASP A 205 3.54 -28.62 -5.78
CA ASP A 205 4.63 -29.52 -6.17
C ASP A 205 5.63 -28.82 -7.09
N VAL A 206 6.92 -29.06 -6.87
CA VAL A 206 8.01 -28.51 -7.68
C VAL A 206 8.14 -29.29 -8.99
N ILE A 207 7.93 -28.62 -10.11
CA ILE A 207 8.02 -29.17 -11.47
C ILE A 207 9.43 -28.94 -12.05
N PHE A 208 9.99 -27.78 -11.79
CA PHE A 208 11.35 -27.41 -12.18
C PHE A 208 12.03 -26.67 -11.04
N GLU A 209 13.33 -26.87 -10.92
CA GLU A 209 14.15 -26.21 -9.91
C GLU A 209 15.55 -25.93 -10.43
N TRP A 210 16.03 -24.73 -10.14
CA TRP A 210 17.40 -24.29 -10.38
C TRP A 210 17.94 -23.57 -9.14
N ASP A 211 19.21 -23.79 -8.83
CA ASP A 211 19.92 -23.20 -7.70
C ASP A 211 21.29 -22.70 -8.18
N SER A 212 21.74 -21.57 -7.65
CA SER A 212 22.98 -20.92 -8.07
C SER A 212 24.25 -21.72 -7.76
N GLU A 213 24.20 -22.63 -6.78
CA GLU A 213 25.33 -23.50 -6.44
C GLU A 213 25.85 -24.27 -7.67
N GLY A 214 27.15 -24.16 -7.95
CA GLY A 214 27.81 -24.82 -9.08
C GLY A 214 27.66 -24.11 -10.42
N TYR A 215 26.81 -23.07 -10.51
CA TYR A 215 26.63 -22.27 -11.73
C TYR A 215 27.20 -20.85 -11.60
N ILE A 216 27.09 -20.24 -10.42
CA ILE A 216 27.56 -18.88 -10.15
C ILE A 216 28.61 -18.94 -9.04
N PRO A 217 29.89 -18.63 -9.34
CA PRO A 217 30.94 -18.59 -8.32
C PRO A 217 30.70 -17.51 -7.26
N LEU A 218 31.17 -17.75 -6.03
CA LEU A 218 30.96 -16.84 -4.90
C LEU A 218 31.62 -15.46 -5.10
N ASP A 219 32.77 -15.42 -5.79
CA ASP A 219 33.55 -14.21 -6.08
C ASP A 219 32.86 -13.26 -7.09
N LYS A 220 31.78 -13.69 -7.74
CA LYS A 220 30.97 -12.83 -8.61
C LYS A 220 30.03 -11.91 -7.81
N SER A 221 29.88 -12.15 -6.52
CA SER A 221 29.11 -11.29 -5.64
C SER A 221 29.85 -9.98 -5.38
N VAL A 222 29.12 -8.87 -5.38
CA VAL A 222 29.62 -7.57 -4.90
C VAL A 222 29.49 -7.42 -3.38
N LYS A 223 29.02 -8.46 -2.67
CA LYS A 223 28.81 -8.45 -1.21
C LYS A 223 29.78 -9.33 -0.44
N VAL A 224 30.60 -10.12 -1.14
CA VAL A 224 31.66 -10.90 -0.52
C VAL A 224 32.98 -10.76 -1.25
N ASP A 225 34.06 -10.97 -0.51
CA ASP A 225 35.43 -10.86 -0.98
C ASP A 225 36.32 -11.93 -0.31
N PRO A 226 37.60 -12.06 -0.70
CA PRO A 226 38.53 -13.02 -0.08
C PRO A 226 38.73 -12.87 1.43
N SER A 227 38.45 -11.69 2.00
CA SER A 227 38.58 -11.40 3.44
C SER A 227 37.30 -11.68 4.23
N THR A 228 36.18 -11.95 3.55
CA THR A 228 34.89 -12.21 4.19
C THR A 228 34.97 -13.46 5.08
N PRO A 229 34.72 -13.38 6.39
CA PRO A 229 34.88 -14.53 7.28
C PRO A 229 33.88 -15.64 6.97
N ALA A 230 34.26 -16.89 7.26
CA ALA A 230 33.32 -18.00 7.23
C ALA A 230 32.16 -17.73 8.21
N ALA A 231 30.92 -17.90 7.74
CA ALA A 231 29.73 -17.65 8.55
C ALA A 231 29.12 -18.92 9.13
N SER A 232 28.46 -18.75 10.27
CA SER A 232 27.51 -19.71 10.84
C SER A 232 26.15 -19.63 10.12
N PRO A 233 25.24 -20.61 10.30
CA PRO A 233 23.89 -20.53 9.72
C PRO A 233 23.17 -19.24 10.12
N PRO A 234 22.35 -18.64 9.22
CA PRO A 234 22.00 -19.13 7.88
C PRO A 234 23.03 -18.84 6.78
N GLY A 235 24.19 -18.27 7.13
CA GLY A 235 25.21 -17.84 6.16
C GLY A 235 24.98 -16.45 5.60
N TRP A 236 25.93 -15.97 4.79
CA TRP A 236 25.80 -14.71 4.05
C TRP A 236 25.06 -14.94 2.72
N ASP A 237 24.20 -13.99 2.36
CA ASP A 237 23.55 -13.96 1.06
C ASP A 237 24.49 -13.35 0.02
N TYR A 238 24.88 -14.15 -0.97
CA TYR A 238 25.85 -13.73 -1.99
C TYR A 238 25.20 -13.37 -3.32
N ILE A 239 23.97 -13.82 -3.56
CA ILE A 239 23.34 -13.74 -4.88
C ILE A 239 22.09 -12.85 -4.87
N HIS A 240 21.29 -12.93 -3.81
CA HIS A 240 20.06 -12.18 -3.61
C HIS A 240 19.15 -12.12 -4.85
N VAL A 241 18.56 -13.27 -5.21
CA VAL A 241 17.60 -13.37 -6.31
C VAL A 241 16.26 -12.72 -5.97
N ASN A 242 15.69 -11.96 -6.90
CA ASN A 242 14.52 -11.12 -6.58
C ASN A 242 13.42 -11.05 -7.65
N ALA A 243 13.63 -11.70 -8.79
CA ALA A 243 12.62 -11.80 -9.83
C ALA A 243 12.95 -12.96 -10.76
N VAL A 244 11.91 -13.64 -11.22
CA VAL A 244 12.01 -14.70 -12.22
C VAL A 244 10.84 -14.66 -13.19
N ASP A 245 11.12 -14.87 -14.47
CA ASP A 245 10.12 -14.96 -15.54
C ASP A 245 10.50 -16.06 -16.55
N LYS A 246 9.56 -16.52 -17.37
CA LYS A 246 9.76 -17.65 -18.30
C LYS A 246 9.31 -17.28 -19.71
N ASN A 247 10.13 -17.60 -20.70
CA ASN A 247 9.80 -17.36 -22.10
C ASN A 247 9.05 -18.56 -22.74
N ALA A 248 8.55 -18.36 -23.96
CA ALA A 248 7.85 -19.39 -24.72
C ALA A 248 8.75 -20.60 -25.12
N ALA A 249 10.08 -20.46 -25.09
CA ALA A 249 11.01 -21.56 -25.31
C ALA A 249 11.19 -22.46 -24.07
N GLY A 250 10.67 -22.02 -22.92
CA GLY A 250 10.76 -22.69 -21.64
C GLY A 250 11.99 -22.31 -20.82
N ASP A 251 12.74 -21.29 -21.24
CA ASP A 251 13.92 -20.77 -20.53
C ASP A 251 13.52 -19.69 -19.53
N TYR A 252 14.30 -19.57 -18.46
CA TYR A 252 14.01 -18.70 -17.32
C TYR A 252 14.96 -17.52 -17.29
N ILE A 253 14.43 -16.31 -17.13
CA ILE A 253 15.25 -15.13 -16.81
C ILE A 253 15.22 -14.91 -15.30
N LEU A 254 16.38 -14.70 -14.69
CA LEU A 254 16.56 -14.56 -13.25
C LEU A 254 17.35 -13.29 -12.95
N SER A 255 16.82 -12.45 -12.06
CA SER A 255 17.51 -11.28 -11.56
C SER A 255 18.23 -11.59 -10.24
N ALA A 256 19.53 -11.32 -10.19
CA ALA A 256 20.35 -11.44 -8.98
C ALA A 256 20.93 -10.06 -8.59
N ARG A 257 20.45 -9.52 -7.48
CA ARG A 257 20.80 -8.18 -6.99
C ARG A 257 22.27 -8.09 -6.62
N PHE A 258 22.83 -9.12 -5.98
CA PHE A 258 24.18 -9.06 -5.41
C PHE A 258 25.29 -9.47 -6.38
N THR A 259 24.96 -9.84 -7.62
CA THR A 259 25.96 -9.93 -8.70
C THR A 259 25.83 -8.79 -9.70
N ASN A 260 24.83 -7.90 -9.53
CA ASN A 260 24.44 -6.90 -10.53
C ASN A 260 24.17 -7.53 -11.92
N THR A 261 23.66 -8.77 -11.96
CA THR A 261 23.54 -9.56 -13.20
C THR A 261 22.13 -10.11 -13.39
N ILE A 262 21.67 -10.09 -14.64
CA ILE A 262 20.49 -10.82 -15.11
C ILE A 262 20.96 -12.04 -15.91
N TYR A 263 20.45 -13.22 -15.56
CA TYR A 263 20.81 -14.50 -16.17
C TYR A 263 19.67 -15.06 -17.00
N LEU A 264 19.96 -15.61 -18.17
CA LEU A 264 19.05 -16.54 -18.85
C LEU A 264 19.51 -17.97 -18.62
N ILE A 265 18.60 -18.81 -18.14
CA ILE A 265 18.83 -20.19 -17.73
C ILE A 265 18.00 -21.11 -18.63
N SER A 266 18.67 -22.10 -19.22
CA SER A 266 18.06 -23.13 -20.06
C SER A 266 17.09 -23.98 -19.25
N GLY A 267 15.83 -24.05 -19.68
CA GLY A 267 14.83 -24.91 -19.05
C GLY A 267 15.03 -26.40 -19.31
N LYS A 268 15.97 -26.77 -20.19
CA LYS A 268 16.22 -28.16 -20.60
C LYS A 268 17.35 -28.81 -19.81
N ASP A 269 18.47 -28.10 -19.68
CA ASP A 269 19.71 -28.63 -19.10
C ASP A 269 20.28 -27.77 -17.97
N LYS A 270 19.55 -26.72 -17.56
CA LYS A 270 19.89 -25.84 -16.43
C LYS A 270 21.15 -24.98 -16.65
N SER A 271 21.74 -25.01 -17.85
CA SER A 271 22.90 -24.18 -18.18
C SER A 271 22.54 -22.69 -18.24
N ILE A 272 23.51 -21.83 -17.89
CA ILE A 272 23.38 -20.39 -18.13
C ILE A 272 23.63 -20.16 -19.62
N ILE A 273 22.62 -19.64 -20.33
CA ILE A 273 22.69 -19.32 -21.76
C ILE A 273 23.47 -18.02 -21.97
N TRP A 274 23.16 -16.98 -21.17
CA TRP A 274 23.89 -15.71 -21.19
C TRP A 274 23.72 -14.94 -19.88
N ARG A 275 24.60 -13.94 -19.70
CA ARG A 275 24.67 -13.02 -18.56
C ARG A 275 24.69 -11.57 -19.04
N LEU A 276 23.72 -10.78 -18.58
CA LEU A 276 23.67 -9.33 -18.83
C LEU A 276 24.10 -8.60 -17.55
N GLY A 277 25.09 -7.69 -17.66
CA GLY A 277 25.63 -6.96 -16.52
C GLY A 277 26.63 -7.73 -15.66
N GLY A 278 26.93 -7.18 -14.48
CA GLY A 278 27.89 -7.72 -13.52
C GLY A 278 29.35 -7.68 -13.96
N GLU A 279 30.19 -8.40 -13.22
CA GLU A 279 31.64 -8.52 -13.51
C GLU A 279 31.91 -9.24 -14.84
N ILE A 280 31.05 -10.21 -15.20
CA ILE A 280 31.15 -11.01 -16.42
C ILE A 280 29.83 -10.92 -17.19
N SER A 281 29.83 -10.15 -18.28
CA SER A 281 28.70 -10.07 -19.21
C SER A 281 29.05 -10.67 -20.57
N ASP A 282 28.08 -11.35 -21.18
CA ASP A 282 28.16 -11.88 -22.55
C ASP A 282 27.71 -10.85 -23.61
N PHE A 283 27.32 -9.63 -23.18
CA PHE A 283 26.86 -8.55 -24.05
C PHE A 283 27.84 -7.38 -24.09
N VAL A 284 28.00 -6.80 -25.28
CA VAL A 284 28.49 -5.44 -25.41
C VAL A 284 27.32 -4.48 -25.12
N GLN A 285 27.48 -3.65 -24.10
CA GLN A 285 26.50 -2.65 -23.67
C GLN A 285 27.18 -1.31 -23.39
N ASP A 286 26.47 -0.20 -23.62
CA ASP A 286 26.92 1.18 -23.38
C ASP A 286 26.19 1.86 -22.22
N PHE A 287 25.52 1.07 -21.39
CA PHE A 287 24.79 1.51 -20.21
C PHE A 287 25.22 0.71 -18.97
N THR A 288 24.95 1.28 -17.80
CA THR A 288 25.15 0.63 -16.49
C THR A 288 23.79 0.31 -15.88
N PHE A 289 23.78 -0.70 -15.01
CA PHE A 289 22.72 -0.92 -14.03
C PHE A 289 23.29 -1.73 -12.87
N SER A 290 22.66 -1.63 -11.71
CA SER A 290 23.04 -2.37 -10.52
C SER A 290 21.84 -2.60 -9.61
N LYS A 291 21.97 -3.60 -8.72
CA LYS A 291 21.00 -3.91 -7.66
C LYS A 291 19.56 -4.05 -8.20
N GLN A 292 19.41 -4.50 -9.43
CA GLN A 292 18.17 -4.46 -10.20
C GLN A 292 17.09 -5.38 -9.65
N HIS A 293 15.82 -5.03 -9.91
CA HIS A 293 14.64 -5.80 -9.48
C HIS A 293 13.64 -5.99 -10.63
N HIS A 294 12.74 -6.97 -10.47
CA HIS A 294 11.57 -7.19 -11.33
C HIS A 294 11.90 -7.28 -12.82
N VAL A 295 12.84 -8.16 -13.19
CA VAL A 295 13.08 -8.47 -14.59
C VAL A 295 11.89 -9.22 -15.19
N ARG A 296 11.45 -8.78 -16.38
CA ARG A 296 10.36 -9.40 -17.16
C ARG A 296 10.72 -9.47 -18.63
N PHE A 297 10.26 -10.52 -19.30
CA PHE A 297 10.19 -10.51 -20.75
C PHE A 297 9.08 -9.56 -21.21
N ILE A 298 9.35 -8.73 -22.21
CA ILE A 298 8.34 -7.85 -22.82
C ILE A 298 7.90 -8.42 -24.16
N GLU A 299 8.87 -8.70 -25.03
CA GLU A 299 8.63 -9.30 -26.34
C GLU A 299 9.90 -10.01 -26.83
N SER A 300 9.73 -10.96 -27.74
CA SER A 300 10.86 -11.66 -28.36
C SER A 300 10.53 -12.04 -29.79
N ASN A 301 11.54 -11.99 -30.65
CA ASN A 301 11.53 -12.50 -32.00
C ASN A 301 12.78 -13.37 -32.24
N ALA A 302 13.00 -13.81 -33.48
CA ALA A 302 14.08 -14.74 -33.82
C ALA A 302 15.51 -14.19 -33.53
N THR A 303 15.67 -12.88 -33.37
CA THR A 303 16.99 -12.23 -33.25
C THR A 303 17.09 -11.31 -32.03
N HIS A 304 15.97 -10.71 -31.62
CA HIS A 304 15.92 -9.73 -30.54
C HIS A 304 14.94 -10.14 -29.45
N THR A 305 15.31 -9.89 -28.20
CA THR A 305 14.44 -10.01 -27.03
C THR A 305 14.46 -8.69 -26.26
N THR A 306 13.30 -8.12 -26.01
CA THR A 306 13.16 -6.94 -25.14
C THR A 306 12.81 -7.39 -23.73
N ILE A 307 13.57 -6.91 -22.75
CA ILE A 307 13.29 -7.13 -21.32
C ILE A 307 13.09 -5.79 -20.62
N SER A 308 12.30 -5.78 -19.55
CA SER A 308 12.20 -4.63 -18.64
C SER A 308 12.70 -4.99 -17.26
N PHE A 309 13.30 -4.04 -16.55
CA PHE A 309 13.62 -4.19 -15.13
C PHE A 309 13.76 -2.84 -14.46
N LEU A 310 13.67 -2.83 -13.12
CA LEU A 310 13.97 -1.67 -12.32
C LEU A 310 15.47 -1.62 -12.04
N ASN A 311 16.16 -0.61 -12.57
CA ASN A 311 17.52 -0.29 -12.19
C ASN A 311 17.49 0.54 -10.90
N ASN A 312 17.61 -0.14 -9.76
CA ASN A 312 17.72 0.51 -8.46
C ASN A 312 18.98 1.38 -8.37
N ALA A 313 20.05 0.99 -9.07
CA ALA A 313 21.31 1.72 -9.16
C ALA A 313 22.02 1.98 -7.81
N SER A 314 21.53 1.38 -6.72
CA SER A 314 22.00 1.64 -5.36
C SER A 314 21.51 0.59 -4.37
N ASP A 315 22.15 0.59 -3.21
CA ASP A 315 21.72 -0.06 -2.00
C ASP A 315 21.89 0.87 -0.78
N GLU A 316 21.89 0.29 0.42
CA GLU A 316 22.02 1.02 1.69
C GLU A 316 23.40 1.67 1.91
N ILE A 317 24.41 1.28 1.15
CA ILE A 317 25.82 1.66 1.33
C ILE A 317 26.39 2.30 0.06
N GLU A 318 26.08 1.75 -1.10
CA GLU A 318 26.70 2.06 -2.39
C GLU A 318 25.65 2.56 -3.39
N GLN A 319 26.08 3.40 -4.34
CA GLN A 319 25.29 3.80 -5.49
C GLN A 319 26.20 3.90 -6.72
N GLU A 320 25.68 3.44 -7.86
CA GLU A 320 26.35 3.45 -9.16
C GLU A 320 25.77 4.51 -10.11
N GLU A 321 24.54 4.99 -9.86
CA GLU A 321 23.95 6.17 -10.52
C GLU A 321 23.30 7.09 -9.48
N ASP A 322 23.02 8.35 -9.86
CA ASP A 322 22.38 9.34 -8.98
C ASP A 322 20.84 9.18 -8.90
N THR A 323 20.24 8.49 -9.87
CA THR A 323 18.80 8.34 -9.99
C THR A 323 18.43 6.94 -10.44
N SER A 324 17.50 6.30 -9.73
CA SER A 324 16.98 5.00 -10.15
C SER A 324 16.06 5.16 -11.36
N SER A 325 15.96 4.11 -12.17
CA SER A 325 15.15 4.16 -13.38
C SER A 325 14.52 2.81 -13.72
N ALA A 326 13.37 2.85 -14.39
CA ALA A 326 12.89 1.69 -15.14
C ALA A 326 13.61 1.65 -16.49
N LEU A 327 14.18 0.49 -16.83
CA LEU A 327 14.88 0.29 -18.10
C LEU A 327 14.15 -0.75 -18.96
N PHE A 328 14.08 -0.45 -20.25
CA PHE A 328 13.72 -1.40 -21.29
C PHE A 328 14.96 -1.61 -22.16
N VAL A 329 15.42 -2.85 -22.22
CA VAL A 329 16.67 -3.23 -22.88
C VAL A 329 16.35 -4.24 -23.97
N GLN A 330 16.77 -3.94 -25.19
CA GLN A 330 16.73 -4.86 -26.31
C GLN A 330 18.05 -5.63 -26.39
N LEU A 331 17.94 -6.95 -26.43
CA LEU A 331 19.05 -7.90 -26.49
C LEU A 331 19.11 -8.49 -27.89
N HIS A 332 20.23 -8.34 -28.58
CA HIS A 332 20.49 -8.97 -29.88
C HIS A 332 21.40 -10.19 -29.68
N THR A 333 20.78 -11.37 -29.65
CA THR A 333 21.44 -12.62 -29.24
C THR A 333 21.97 -13.44 -30.44
N SER A 334 21.59 -13.07 -31.67
CA SER A 334 22.03 -13.77 -32.89
C SER A 334 23.38 -13.32 -33.45
N VAL A 335 24.03 -12.31 -32.84
CA VAL A 335 25.33 -11.78 -33.27
C VAL A 335 26.45 -12.17 -32.29
N SER A 336 27.70 -12.12 -32.76
CA SER A 336 28.89 -12.39 -31.96
C SER A 336 29.89 -11.23 -32.10
N PRO A 337 30.17 -10.48 -31.01
CA PRO A 337 29.58 -10.61 -29.67
C PRO A 337 28.09 -10.22 -29.65
N MET A 338 27.33 -10.72 -28.68
CA MET A 338 25.94 -10.28 -28.45
C MET A 338 25.94 -8.81 -28.02
N THR A 339 24.86 -8.08 -28.29
CA THR A 339 24.75 -6.65 -27.95
C THR A 339 23.47 -6.35 -27.18
N ALA A 340 23.55 -5.45 -26.21
CA ALA A 340 22.40 -4.98 -25.44
C ALA A 340 22.30 -3.45 -25.54
N THR A 341 21.09 -2.94 -25.74
CA THR A 341 20.84 -1.50 -25.92
C THR A 341 19.62 -1.07 -25.14
N VAL A 342 19.73 0.02 -24.38
CA VAL A 342 18.56 0.65 -23.74
C VAL A 342 17.72 1.33 -24.81
N ILE A 343 16.47 0.91 -24.93
CA ILE A 343 15.50 1.50 -25.88
C ILE A 343 14.52 2.45 -25.19
N ALA A 344 14.35 2.33 -23.87
CA ALA A 344 13.61 3.31 -23.07
C ALA A 344 14.16 3.35 -21.63
N ARG A 345 14.14 4.55 -21.04
CA ARG A 345 14.54 4.80 -19.65
C ARG A 345 13.53 5.77 -19.03
N TYR A 346 12.96 5.40 -17.89
CA TYR A 346 12.05 6.22 -17.11
C TYR A 346 12.66 6.49 -15.74
N ASN A 347 13.13 7.72 -15.54
CA ASN A 347 13.79 8.10 -14.30
C ASN A 347 12.78 8.25 -13.16
N ARG A 348 13.22 7.94 -11.95
CA ARG A 348 12.45 8.22 -10.74
C ARG A 348 12.12 9.72 -10.68
N PRO A 349 10.84 10.12 -10.51
CA PRO A 349 10.43 11.50 -10.79
C PRO A 349 11.07 12.57 -9.88
N ASP A 350 11.41 12.22 -8.65
CA ASP A 350 12.08 13.12 -7.69
C ASP A 350 13.62 13.16 -7.85
N GLY A 351 14.17 12.47 -8.85
CA GLY A 351 15.61 12.36 -9.09
C GLY A 351 16.35 11.52 -8.05
N GLY A 352 15.64 10.84 -7.14
CA GLY A 352 16.22 10.05 -6.06
C GLY A 352 16.49 8.60 -6.41
N LEU A 353 16.77 7.82 -5.36
CA LEU A 353 17.15 6.41 -5.45
C LEU A 353 16.16 5.49 -4.73
N THR A 354 15.71 4.44 -5.40
CA THR A 354 14.99 3.30 -4.82
C THR A 354 15.99 2.21 -4.41
N ARG A 355 16.53 2.28 -3.20
CA ARG A 355 17.63 1.41 -2.75
C ARG A 355 17.29 -0.08 -2.72
N LEU A 356 16.00 -0.40 -2.60
CA LEU A 356 15.48 -1.74 -2.39
C LEU A 356 14.16 -1.91 -3.13
N ARG A 357 13.89 -3.13 -3.61
CA ARG A 357 12.55 -3.59 -4.04
C ARG A 357 12.03 -2.77 -5.24
N GLY A 358 10.72 -2.81 -5.47
CA GLY A 358 10.04 -2.12 -6.56
C GLY A 358 9.84 -2.98 -7.81
N ASN A 359 9.13 -2.40 -8.78
CA ASN A 359 8.78 -3.05 -10.03
C ASN A 359 8.54 -2.06 -11.16
N VAL A 360 8.56 -2.60 -12.38
CA VAL A 360 8.17 -1.92 -13.63
C VAL A 360 7.07 -2.75 -14.28
N GLN A 361 6.02 -2.09 -14.77
CA GLN A 361 4.90 -2.71 -15.45
C GLN A 361 4.54 -1.91 -16.71
N THR A 362 4.40 -2.60 -17.84
CA THR A 362 3.80 -2.03 -19.05
C THR A 362 2.28 -2.17 -18.97
N LEU A 363 1.55 -1.08 -19.21
CA LEU A 363 0.08 -1.04 -19.18
C LEU A 363 -0.50 -1.26 -20.58
N SER A 364 -1.80 -1.56 -20.65
CA SER A 364 -2.50 -1.92 -21.89
C SER A 364 -2.48 -0.83 -22.97
N ASN A 365 -2.40 0.45 -22.58
CA ASN A 365 -2.26 1.60 -23.48
C ASN A 365 -0.79 1.94 -23.83
N GLY A 366 0.18 1.12 -23.39
CA GLY A 366 1.61 1.34 -23.60
C GLY A 366 2.28 2.23 -22.55
N ASN A 367 1.53 2.82 -21.62
CA ASN A 367 2.12 3.56 -20.50
C ASN A 367 2.99 2.63 -19.63
N VAL A 368 3.92 3.23 -18.90
CA VAL A 368 4.79 2.51 -17.97
C VAL A 368 4.47 2.93 -16.54
N PHE A 369 4.02 1.97 -15.74
CA PHE A 369 3.82 2.13 -14.31
C PHE A 369 5.04 1.61 -13.55
N VAL A 370 5.52 2.38 -12.57
CA VAL A 370 6.72 2.05 -11.80
C VAL A 370 6.42 2.18 -10.31
N GLY A 371 6.69 1.11 -9.56
CA GLY A 371 6.66 1.09 -8.11
C GLY A 371 8.06 1.29 -7.53
N TRP A 372 8.26 2.35 -6.76
CA TRP A 372 9.51 2.73 -6.10
C TRP A 372 9.57 2.33 -4.61
N SER A 373 8.67 1.43 -4.19
CA SER A 373 8.59 0.75 -2.89
C SER A 373 8.42 1.63 -1.63
N GLU A 374 9.43 2.43 -1.29
CA GLU A 374 9.47 3.23 -0.07
C GLU A 374 8.28 4.21 -0.04
N ARG A 375 7.53 4.23 1.07
CA ARG A 375 6.29 5.02 1.20
C ARG A 375 5.28 4.78 0.09
N GLY A 376 5.28 3.59 -0.52
CA GLY A 376 4.38 3.31 -1.64
C GLY A 376 4.55 4.27 -2.81
N TYR A 377 5.74 4.85 -2.97
CA TYR A 377 5.98 5.80 -4.04
C TYR A 377 5.84 5.11 -5.39
N GLN A 378 5.02 5.67 -6.27
CA GLN A 378 4.69 5.12 -7.57
C GLN A 378 4.50 6.22 -8.60
N SER A 379 4.68 5.88 -9.86
CA SER A 379 4.53 6.82 -10.98
C SER A 379 4.06 6.14 -12.24
N GLU A 380 3.36 6.89 -13.08
CA GLU A 380 2.99 6.49 -14.43
C GLU A 380 3.57 7.44 -15.46
N HIS A 381 4.09 6.87 -16.55
CA HIS A 381 4.73 7.59 -17.64
C HIS A 381 4.11 7.21 -18.98
N SER A 382 4.05 8.15 -19.93
CA SER A 382 3.68 7.86 -21.32
C SER A 382 4.74 6.97 -21.98
N PRO A 383 4.45 6.30 -23.12
CA PRO A 383 5.43 5.50 -23.84
C PRO A 383 6.70 6.26 -24.24
N GLU A 384 6.61 7.59 -24.38
CA GLU A 384 7.72 8.49 -24.74
C GLU A 384 8.53 8.96 -23.52
N GLY A 385 8.15 8.59 -22.31
CA GLY A 385 8.85 8.96 -21.07
C GLY A 385 8.33 10.22 -20.37
N LYS A 386 7.16 10.75 -20.75
CA LYS A 386 6.55 11.88 -20.05
C LYS A 386 5.94 11.39 -18.73
N LEU A 387 6.29 12.03 -17.61
CA LEU A 387 5.62 11.79 -16.33
C LEU A 387 4.15 12.25 -16.41
N LEU A 388 3.22 11.34 -16.14
CA LEU A 388 1.78 11.59 -16.18
C LEU A 388 1.18 11.71 -14.78
N MET A 389 1.63 10.86 -13.86
CA MET A 389 1.18 10.84 -12.47
C MET A 389 2.30 10.37 -11.54
N GLN A 390 2.29 10.89 -10.32
CA GLN A 390 3.00 10.28 -9.21
C GLN A 390 2.12 10.25 -7.96
N ALA A 391 2.30 9.23 -7.14
CA ALA A 391 1.60 9.08 -5.87
C ALA A 391 2.51 8.45 -4.81
N ARG A 392 2.29 8.76 -3.54
CA ARG A 392 2.94 8.09 -2.40
C ARG A 392 1.99 8.05 -1.22
N PHE A 393 2.18 7.14 -0.28
CA PHE A 393 1.48 7.19 0.99
C PHE A 393 1.78 8.52 1.70
N ALA A 394 0.75 9.17 2.23
CA ALA A 394 0.88 10.33 3.10
C ALA A 394 1.68 9.95 4.38
N SER A 395 1.57 8.68 4.79
CA SER A 395 2.35 8.14 5.90
C SER A 395 3.80 7.87 5.52
N SER A 396 4.73 8.31 6.37
CA SER A 396 6.15 7.94 6.27
C SER A 396 6.48 6.59 6.94
N ARG A 397 5.51 5.97 7.62
CA ARG A 397 5.72 4.78 8.47
C ARG A 397 5.62 3.46 7.72
N PHE A 398 5.00 3.46 6.54
CA PHE A 398 4.70 2.26 5.78
C PHE A 398 5.47 2.26 4.46
N SER A 399 5.74 1.06 3.96
CA SER A 399 6.22 0.84 2.59
C SER A 399 5.43 -0.29 1.97
N THR A 400 5.52 -0.43 0.65
CA THR A 400 5.03 -1.62 -0.04
C THR A 400 6.17 -2.21 -0.86
N TYR A 401 6.19 -3.53 -1.06
CA TYR A 401 7.32 -4.18 -1.73
C TYR A 401 7.31 -3.90 -3.24
N ARG A 402 6.13 -4.03 -3.85
CA ARG A 402 5.80 -3.68 -5.24
C ARG A 402 4.43 -3.01 -5.24
N SER A 403 4.18 -2.17 -6.25
CA SER A 403 2.86 -1.64 -6.52
C SER A 403 2.50 -1.90 -7.97
N TYR A 404 1.25 -2.25 -8.22
CA TYR A 404 0.80 -2.57 -9.57
C TYR A 404 -0.46 -1.82 -9.93
N LYS A 405 -0.73 -1.75 -11.24
CA LYS A 405 -1.95 -1.16 -11.78
C LYS A 405 -2.65 -2.11 -12.74
N PHE A 406 -3.91 -2.41 -12.49
CA PHE A 406 -4.72 -3.29 -13.34
C PHE A 406 -6.17 -2.84 -13.39
N ASP A 407 -6.83 -3.13 -14.50
CA ASP A 407 -8.28 -3.24 -14.50
C ASP A 407 -8.68 -4.46 -13.66
N PHE A 408 -9.74 -4.32 -12.87
CA PHE A 408 -10.22 -5.38 -12.00
C PHE A 408 -11.70 -5.19 -11.69
N ILE A 409 -12.45 -6.28 -11.70
CA ILE A 409 -13.86 -6.28 -11.29
C ILE A 409 -13.97 -7.09 -10.00
N GLY A 410 -14.32 -6.42 -8.91
CA GLY A 410 -14.58 -7.03 -7.61
C GLY A 410 -16.08 -7.08 -7.32
N ARG A 411 -16.56 -8.25 -6.91
CA ARG A 411 -17.97 -8.54 -6.61
C ARG A 411 -18.09 -9.35 -5.32
N PRO A 412 -17.81 -8.75 -4.15
CA PRO A 412 -17.86 -9.47 -2.88
C PRO A 412 -19.22 -10.14 -2.66
N ASN A 413 -19.21 -11.34 -2.04
CA ASN A 413 -20.44 -12.08 -1.70
C ASN A 413 -21.12 -11.57 -0.42
N THR A 414 -20.41 -10.80 0.40
CA THR A 414 -21.01 -10.12 1.56
C THR A 414 -21.97 -9.04 1.07
N PRO A 415 -23.05 -8.73 1.81
CA PRO A 415 -23.89 -7.58 1.48
C PRO A 415 -23.14 -6.25 1.72
N PRO A 416 -23.62 -5.12 1.17
CA PRO A 416 -23.18 -3.79 1.56
C PRO A 416 -23.33 -3.56 3.07
N ASP A 417 -22.33 -2.94 3.67
CA ASP A 417 -22.40 -2.49 5.07
C ASP A 417 -23.09 -1.14 5.14
N VAL A 418 -24.08 -1.03 6.02
CA VAL A 418 -24.78 0.21 6.31
C VAL A 418 -24.69 0.50 7.81
N VAL A 419 -24.54 1.77 8.18
CA VAL A 419 -24.69 2.27 9.54
C VAL A 419 -25.60 3.48 9.48
N SER A 420 -26.61 3.52 10.34
CA SER A 420 -27.59 4.59 10.36
C SER A 420 -27.78 5.14 11.76
N SER A 421 -27.79 6.47 11.88
CA SER A 421 -28.00 7.20 13.13
C SER A 421 -29.04 8.28 12.95
N VAL A 422 -29.69 8.70 14.04
CA VAL A 422 -30.70 9.76 14.01
C VAL A 422 -30.36 10.89 14.98
N TYR A 423 -30.54 12.12 14.55
CA TYR A 423 -30.32 13.32 15.37
C TYR A 423 -31.44 14.34 15.16
N GLY A 424 -31.62 15.23 16.13
CA GLY A 424 -32.59 16.33 16.06
C GLY A 424 -32.55 17.14 17.35
N THR A 425 -32.98 18.39 17.29
CA THR A 425 -33.14 19.26 18.45
C THR A 425 -34.57 19.24 19.00
N ASP A 426 -35.58 18.85 18.22
CA ASP A 426 -36.94 18.55 18.66
C ASP A 426 -37.67 17.58 17.71
N GLU A 427 -38.99 17.42 17.86
CA GLU A 427 -39.79 16.45 17.10
C GLU A 427 -39.92 16.84 15.60
N THR A 428 -39.60 18.08 15.24
CA THR A 428 -39.81 18.64 13.89
C THR A 428 -38.57 18.63 12.99
N ASP A 429 -37.38 18.41 13.55
CA ASP A 429 -36.09 18.45 12.84
C ASP A 429 -35.31 17.13 12.91
N LEU A 430 -35.98 16.04 13.29
CA LEU A 430 -35.38 14.71 13.30
C LEU A 430 -34.88 14.35 11.91
N THR A 431 -33.63 13.89 11.84
CA THR A 431 -32.92 13.57 10.60
C THR A 431 -32.20 12.25 10.78
N THR A 432 -32.38 11.32 9.84
CA THR A 432 -31.62 10.08 9.76
C THR A 432 -30.43 10.25 8.81
N ILE A 433 -29.24 9.87 9.28
CA ILE A 433 -27.99 9.86 8.53
C ILE A 433 -27.60 8.41 8.27
N PHE A 434 -27.37 8.08 7.02
CA PHE A 434 -26.88 6.79 6.53
C PHE A 434 -25.42 6.91 6.14
N HIS A 435 -24.63 5.91 6.50
CA HIS A 435 -23.31 5.63 5.94
C HIS A 435 -23.39 4.26 5.27
N VAL A 436 -22.94 4.17 4.03
CA VAL A 436 -22.92 2.91 3.27
C VAL A 436 -21.59 2.71 2.56
N SER A 437 -21.08 1.49 2.55
CA SER A 437 -19.91 1.08 1.78
C SER A 437 -20.01 -0.39 1.41
N TRP A 438 -19.25 -0.83 0.41
CA TRP A 438 -19.16 -2.25 0.09
C TRP A 438 -17.73 -2.65 -0.24
N ASN A 439 -17.06 -3.30 0.71
CA ASN A 439 -15.63 -3.60 0.65
C ASN A 439 -15.28 -4.51 -0.53
N GLY A 440 -14.74 -3.93 -1.60
CA GLY A 440 -14.31 -4.61 -2.81
C GLY A 440 -15.27 -4.55 -3.99
N ALA A 441 -16.47 -3.97 -3.85
CA ALA A 441 -17.37 -3.85 -4.99
C ALA A 441 -16.93 -2.69 -5.91
N THR A 442 -16.63 -3.00 -7.17
CA THR A 442 -16.08 -2.02 -8.15
C THR A 442 -17.13 -1.39 -9.06
N ASP A 443 -18.26 -2.08 -9.27
CA ASP A 443 -19.19 -1.77 -10.38
C ASP A 443 -20.41 -0.92 -9.95
N ILE A 444 -20.37 -0.34 -8.75
CA ILE A 444 -21.47 0.44 -8.17
C ILE A 444 -21.45 1.86 -8.74
N ALA A 445 -22.56 2.29 -9.32
CA ALA A 445 -22.77 3.67 -9.76
C ALA A 445 -23.54 4.51 -8.73
N SER A 446 -24.56 3.93 -8.10
CA SER A 446 -25.42 4.65 -7.14
C SER A 446 -25.98 3.75 -6.05
N TRP A 447 -26.53 4.40 -5.02
CA TRP A 447 -27.19 3.77 -3.89
C TRP A 447 -28.66 4.18 -3.84
N ASN A 448 -29.56 3.23 -3.61
CA ASN A 448 -30.95 3.50 -3.26
C ASN A 448 -31.17 3.23 -1.77
N PHE A 449 -31.70 4.20 -1.04
CA PHE A 449 -31.95 4.12 0.40
C PHE A 449 -33.43 3.84 0.66
N TYR A 450 -33.70 2.85 1.51
CA TYR A 450 -35.05 2.46 1.88
C TYR A 450 -35.26 2.50 3.39
N ALA A 451 -36.51 2.74 3.78
CA ALA A 451 -36.97 2.60 5.15
C ALA A 451 -38.29 1.82 5.22
N ARG A 452 -38.59 1.25 6.38
CA ARG A 452 -39.82 0.49 6.67
C ARG A 452 -40.40 0.93 8.01
N ALA A 453 -41.73 0.92 8.13
CA ALA A 453 -42.42 1.22 9.39
C ALA A 453 -42.16 0.15 10.48
N ASN A 454 -41.88 -1.09 10.08
CA ASN A 454 -41.48 -2.20 10.94
C ASN A 454 -40.62 -3.20 10.15
N GLN A 455 -40.02 -4.19 10.83
CA GLN A 455 -39.08 -5.15 10.23
C GLN A 455 -39.63 -5.85 8.97
N ASP A 456 -40.90 -6.25 8.99
CA ASP A 456 -41.57 -6.96 7.90
C ASP A 456 -42.38 -6.03 6.98
N GLY A 457 -42.31 -4.72 7.23
CA GLY A 457 -43.06 -3.71 6.49
C GLY A 457 -42.57 -3.58 5.04
N MET A 458 -43.42 -3.04 4.18
CA MET A 458 -43.05 -2.74 2.80
C MET A 458 -41.92 -1.70 2.76
N PRO A 459 -40.86 -1.89 1.94
CA PRO A 459 -39.81 -0.90 1.79
C PRO A 459 -40.35 0.33 1.06
N VAL A 460 -40.05 1.50 1.60
CA VAL A 460 -40.33 2.81 0.98
C VAL A 460 -38.99 3.42 0.57
N LEU A 461 -38.87 3.80 -0.69
CA LEU A 461 -37.69 4.50 -1.20
C LEU A 461 -37.66 5.91 -0.60
N VAL A 462 -36.62 6.21 0.19
CA VAL A 462 -36.44 7.53 0.82
C VAL A 462 -35.48 8.43 0.05
N GLY A 463 -34.71 7.85 -0.89
CA GLY A 463 -33.98 8.58 -1.91
C GLY A 463 -32.81 7.78 -2.48
N ASN A 464 -31.98 8.45 -3.28
CA ASN A 464 -30.80 7.84 -3.90
C ASN A 464 -29.63 8.85 -3.97
N THR A 465 -28.42 8.35 -4.19
CA THR A 465 -27.25 9.19 -4.48
C THR A 465 -26.19 8.43 -5.27
N THR A 466 -25.33 9.17 -5.98
CA THR A 466 -24.20 8.61 -6.73
C THR A 466 -23.06 8.22 -5.79
N LYS A 467 -22.39 7.09 -6.05
CA LYS A 467 -21.17 6.70 -5.33
C LYS A 467 -19.98 7.49 -5.89
N LEU A 468 -19.31 8.27 -5.03
CA LEU A 468 -18.14 9.07 -5.40
C LEU A 468 -16.85 8.67 -4.70
N ASP A 469 -16.95 7.95 -3.58
CA ASP A 469 -15.82 7.50 -2.75
C ASP A 469 -16.12 6.10 -2.18
N PHE A 470 -15.27 5.56 -1.31
CA PHE A 470 -15.46 4.26 -0.65
C PHE A 470 -16.74 4.22 0.19
N GLU A 471 -16.92 5.18 1.10
CA GLU A 471 -18.09 5.32 1.97
C GLU A 471 -18.93 6.51 1.50
N THR A 472 -20.23 6.30 1.39
CA THR A 472 -21.20 7.32 1.00
C THR A 472 -22.05 7.69 2.20
N MET A 473 -22.16 9.00 2.47
CA MET A 473 -23.10 9.54 3.45
C MET A 473 -24.36 10.02 2.74
N TYR A 474 -25.54 9.67 3.26
CA TYR A 474 -26.82 10.17 2.80
C TYR A 474 -27.66 10.65 3.99
N ILE A 475 -28.32 11.80 3.85
CA ILE A 475 -29.06 12.46 4.92
C ILE A 475 -30.50 12.65 4.45
N THR A 476 -31.46 12.29 5.29
CA THR A 476 -32.89 12.45 4.99
C THR A 476 -33.69 12.83 6.22
N ASP A 477 -34.79 13.55 5.97
CA ASP A 477 -35.72 13.99 7.00
C ASP A 477 -36.47 12.81 7.63
N GLY A 478 -36.72 12.97 8.93
CA GLY A 478 -37.44 12.05 9.80
C GLY A 478 -36.54 11.06 10.53
N TYR A 479 -37.01 10.61 11.70
CA TYR A 479 -36.52 9.38 12.33
C TYR A 479 -37.04 8.15 11.59
N LEU A 480 -36.22 7.59 10.71
CA LEU A 480 -36.44 6.30 10.04
C LEU A 480 -35.74 5.20 10.84
N ASP A 481 -36.44 4.11 11.21
CA ASP A 481 -35.86 3.03 12.05
C ASP A 481 -35.33 1.87 11.22
N TRP A 482 -36.21 1.09 10.60
CA TRP A 482 -35.84 -0.11 9.83
C TRP A 482 -35.35 0.29 8.44
N VAL A 483 -34.06 0.20 8.19
CA VAL A 483 -33.42 0.70 6.98
C VAL A 483 -32.66 -0.37 6.21
N SER A 484 -32.54 -0.17 4.90
CA SER A 484 -31.73 -0.99 4.00
C SER A 484 -31.26 -0.17 2.80
N VAL A 485 -30.17 -0.58 2.16
CA VAL A 485 -29.60 0.11 0.99
C VAL A 485 -29.36 -0.88 -0.14
N GLU A 486 -29.72 -0.50 -1.37
CA GLU A 486 -29.37 -1.25 -2.59
C GLU A 486 -28.18 -0.60 -3.29
N ALA A 487 -27.22 -1.41 -3.68
CA ALA A 487 -26.16 -1.04 -4.62
C ALA A 487 -26.66 -1.22 -6.05
N VAL A 488 -26.49 -0.19 -6.88
CA VAL A 488 -27.00 -0.18 -8.26
C VAL A 488 -25.86 0.08 -9.24
N ASP A 489 -25.81 -0.69 -10.31
CA ASP A 489 -24.85 -0.48 -11.40
C ASP A 489 -25.26 0.69 -12.32
N LYS A 490 -24.40 1.03 -13.27
CA LYS A 490 -24.64 2.10 -14.25
C LYS A 490 -25.85 1.88 -15.16
N ASP A 491 -26.30 0.64 -15.31
CA ASP A 491 -27.41 0.24 -16.18
C ASP A 491 -28.74 0.16 -15.39
N GLY A 492 -28.70 0.46 -14.08
CA GLY A 492 -29.87 0.46 -13.19
C GLY A 492 -30.17 -0.89 -12.55
N ASN A 493 -29.29 -1.89 -12.68
CA ASN A 493 -29.51 -3.19 -12.05
C ASN A 493 -29.04 -3.19 -10.60
N VAL A 494 -29.81 -3.83 -9.72
CA VAL A 494 -29.42 -4.05 -8.33
C VAL A 494 -28.34 -5.13 -8.27
N LEU A 495 -27.16 -4.78 -7.75
CA LEU A 495 -26.02 -5.67 -7.56
C LEU A 495 -26.09 -6.42 -6.23
N GLY A 496 -26.63 -5.76 -5.20
CA GLY A 496 -26.77 -6.32 -3.86
C GLY A 496 -27.55 -5.39 -2.95
N THR A 497 -28.06 -5.95 -1.86
CA THR A 497 -28.86 -5.24 -0.86
C THR A 497 -28.24 -5.48 0.51
N SER A 498 -28.13 -4.42 1.31
CA SER A 498 -27.67 -4.53 2.69
C SER A 498 -28.63 -5.39 3.53
N GLU A 499 -28.15 -5.87 4.66
CA GLU A 499 -29.06 -6.37 5.70
C GLU A 499 -30.04 -5.27 6.14
N ILE A 500 -31.23 -5.70 6.57
CA ILE A 500 -32.19 -4.79 7.20
C ILE A 500 -31.75 -4.58 8.65
N GLN A 501 -31.53 -3.34 9.03
CA GLN A 501 -31.12 -3.01 10.40
C GLN A 501 -31.90 -1.84 10.98
N ARG A 502 -31.74 -1.63 12.27
CA ARG A 502 -32.35 -0.52 12.99
C ARG A 502 -31.41 0.67 13.03
N THR A 503 -31.97 1.86 12.89
CA THR A 503 -31.25 3.11 13.10
C THR A 503 -30.93 3.28 14.58
N GLU A 504 -29.68 3.61 14.88
CA GLU A 504 -29.21 3.78 16.24
C GLU A 504 -29.58 5.20 16.74
N PRO A 505 -30.51 5.33 17.70
CA PRO A 505 -30.74 6.60 18.35
C PRO A 505 -29.62 6.92 19.34
N PRO A 506 -29.40 8.19 19.70
CA PRO A 506 -28.50 8.56 20.78
C PRO A 506 -28.90 7.85 22.07
N SER A 507 -27.90 7.33 22.80
CA SER A 507 -28.12 6.67 24.09
C SER A 507 -28.84 7.56 25.11
N ASN A 508 -28.69 8.88 24.97
CA ASN A 508 -29.44 9.88 25.72
C ASN A 508 -29.74 11.10 24.85
N TRP A 509 -30.98 11.19 24.37
CA TRP A 509 -31.48 12.30 23.55
C TRP A 509 -31.29 13.67 24.19
N ARG A 510 -31.54 13.83 25.50
CA ARG A 510 -31.35 15.12 26.18
C ARG A 510 -29.89 15.57 26.17
N LEU A 511 -28.95 14.64 26.37
CA LEU A 511 -27.51 14.94 26.29
C LEU A 511 -27.05 15.20 24.85
N ALA A 512 -27.72 14.60 23.87
CA ALA A 512 -27.52 14.87 22.45
C ALA A 512 -28.14 16.19 21.97
N GLY A 513 -28.72 17.00 22.87
CA GLY A 513 -29.25 18.33 22.56
C GLY A 513 -30.76 18.37 22.29
N PHE A 514 -31.47 17.26 22.45
CA PHE A 514 -32.91 17.19 22.18
C PHE A 514 -33.74 17.91 23.27
N GLN A 515 -34.55 18.88 22.85
CA GLN A 515 -35.37 19.74 23.69
C GLN A 515 -36.87 19.44 23.61
N GLY A 516 -37.31 18.51 22.74
CA GLY A 516 -38.71 18.13 22.60
C GLY A 516 -39.38 17.65 23.90
N ASN A 517 -40.72 17.69 23.93
CA ASN A 517 -41.50 17.39 25.13
C ASN A 517 -41.61 15.88 25.39
N SER A 518 -41.55 15.06 24.35
CA SER A 518 -41.63 13.60 24.42
C SER A 518 -40.41 12.95 23.77
N MET A 519 -40.15 11.67 24.09
CA MET A 519 -39.05 10.95 23.44
C MET A 519 -39.41 10.68 21.97
N PRO A 520 -38.50 10.97 21.01
CA PRO A 520 -38.74 10.68 19.60
C PRO A 520 -39.13 9.23 19.36
N THR A 521 -40.17 9.03 18.55
CA THR A 521 -40.54 7.73 18.00
C THR A 521 -40.27 7.71 16.50
N PRO A 522 -39.96 6.55 15.91
CA PRO A 522 -39.82 6.42 14.46
C PRO A 522 -41.08 6.89 13.73
N HIS A 523 -40.91 7.57 12.60
CA HIS A 523 -41.98 7.93 11.68
C HIS A 523 -42.31 6.75 10.76
N ASP A 524 -43.55 6.71 10.25
CA ASP A 524 -43.85 5.86 9.10
C ASP A 524 -43.22 6.50 7.85
N PRO A 525 -42.29 5.81 7.17
CA PRO A 525 -41.67 6.37 5.97
C PRO A 525 -42.68 6.67 4.86
N SER A 526 -43.84 6.02 4.85
CA SER A 526 -44.92 6.29 3.88
C SER A 526 -45.56 7.66 4.10
N ASP A 527 -45.62 8.14 5.34
CA ASP A 527 -46.19 9.46 5.66
C ASP A 527 -45.24 10.59 5.23
N LEU A 528 -43.93 10.32 5.28
CA LEU A 528 -42.89 11.29 4.92
C LEU A 528 -42.50 11.25 3.44
N HIS A 529 -42.49 10.06 2.84
CA HIS A 529 -41.90 9.80 1.52
C HIS A 529 -42.82 9.02 0.57
N GLY A 530 -44.04 8.66 0.98
CA GLY A 530 -44.94 7.76 0.22
C GLY A 530 -45.39 8.28 -1.15
N ASP A 531 -45.42 9.60 -1.36
CA ASP A 531 -45.78 10.21 -2.66
C ASP A 531 -44.66 10.10 -3.71
N ARG A 532 -43.48 9.58 -3.37
CA ARG A 532 -42.32 9.48 -4.29
C ARG A 532 -42.26 8.19 -5.11
N THR A 533 -43.33 7.39 -5.19
CA THR A 533 -43.32 6.12 -5.93
C THR A 533 -44.12 6.15 -7.25
N ILE A 534 -43.36 5.99 -8.35
CA ILE A 534 -43.76 5.52 -9.70
C ILE A 534 -44.61 6.50 -10.55
N THR A 535 -44.09 7.68 -10.89
CA THR A 535 -44.50 8.39 -12.14
C THR A 535 -43.39 9.17 -12.87
N ASP A 536 -42.17 9.29 -12.34
CA ASP A 536 -41.10 10.05 -13.03
C ASP A 536 -40.21 9.23 -13.99
N SER A 537 -40.59 7.98 -14.31
CA SER A 537 -40.07 7.34 -15.51
C SER A 537 -40.97 7.65 -16.70
N VAL A 538 -40.52 8.64 -17.48
CA VAL A 538 -40.96 9.04 -18.83
C VAL A 538 -42.04 10.16 -18.86
N VAL A 539 -41.60 11.42 -18.96
CA VAL A 539 -41.78 12.37 -20.09
C VAL A 539 -41.44 13.81 -19.63
N ASP A 540 -40.66 14.51 -20.47
CA ASP A 540 -40.39 15.97 -20.57
C ASP A 540 -40.08 16.77 -19.29
N ASP A 541 -38.94 17.49 -19.31
CA ASP A 541 -39.05 18.95 -19.41
C ASP A 541 -37.70 19.62 -19.73
N ALA A 542 -37.71 20.30 -20.87
CA ALA A 542 -36.87 21.46 -21.11
C ALA A 542 -37.62 22.69 -20.57
N GLU A 543 -37.52 22.94 -19.26
CA GLU A 543 -37.86 24.16 -18.49
C GLU A 543 -37.60 23.75 -17.04
N ASP A 544 -36.74 24.32 -16.20
CA ASP A 544 -36.48 25.73 -15.95
C ASP A 544 -35.05 25.87 -15.38
N THR A 545 -34.05 26.06 -16.25
CA THR A 545 -32.63 26.20 -15.87
C THR A 545 -32.36 27.39 -14.94
N GLU A 546 -33.27 28.35 -14.87
CA GLU A 546 -33.08 29.58 -14.10
C GLU A 546 -33.29 29.36 -12.58
N GLU A 547 -34.23 28.49 -12.19
CA GLU A 547 -34.51 28.18 -10.78
C GLU A 547 -33.40 27.33 -10.13
N VAL A 548 -32.80 26.41 -10.90
CA VAL A 548 -31.65 25.60 -10.45
C VAL A 548 -30.41 26.47 -10.27
N TYR A 549 -30.18 27.42 -11.18
CA TYR A 549 -29.06 28.38 -11.07
C TYR A 549 -29.22 29.30 -9.86
N LEU A 550 -30.44 29.79 -9.60
CA LEU A 550 -30.74 30.63 -8.43
C LEU A 550 -30.49 29.88 -7.10
N LYS A 551 -30.96 28.64 -6.97
CA LYS A 551 -30.72 27.81 -5.77
C LYS A 551 -29.24 27.49 -5.57
N ALA A 552 -28.50 27.22 -6.66
CA ALA A 552 -27.05 27.01 -6.59
C ALA A 552 -26.29 28.28 -6.17
N GLN A 553 -26.75 29.46 -6.62
CA GLN A 553 -26.14 30.73 -6.28
C GLN A 553 -26.40 31.13 -4.81
N GLU A 554 -27.60 30.86 -4.29
CA GLU A 554 -27.93 31.06 -2.86
C GLU A 554 -27.12 30.10 -1.96
N ALA A 555 -26.98 28.83 -2.37
CA ALA A 555 -26.15 27.85 -1.64
C ALA A 555 -24.66 28.28 -1.61
N ALA A 556 -24.12 28.77 -2.73
CA ALA A 556 -22.76 29.27 -2.80
C ALA A 556 -22.54 30.50 -1.92
N GLU A 557 -23.51 31.41 -1.85
CA GLU A 557 -23.45 32.60 -0.99
C GLU A 557 -23.50 32.24 0.51
N ALA A 558 -24.32 31.24 0.87
CA ALA A 558 -24.39 30.72 2.24
C ALA A 558 -23.08 30.05 2.67
N ILE A 559 -22.46 29.27 1.78
CA ILE A 559 -21.16 28.63 2.00
C ILE A 559 -20.05 29.68 2.16
N TYR A 560 -20.06 30.74 1.34
CA TYR A 560 -19.07 31.82 1.44
C TYR A 560 -19.18 32.59 2.78
N LYS A 561 -20.41 32.88 3.23
CA LYS A 561 -20.64 33.51 4.54
C LYS A 561 -20.22 32.60 5.70
N ALA A 562 -20.50 31.30 5.63
CA ALA A 562 -20.04 30.33 6.63
C ALA A 562 -18.50 30.27 6.69
N TRP A 563 -17.85 30.32 5.53
CA TRP A 563 -16.39 30.31 5.43
C TRP A 563 -15.74 31.58 6.02
N GLU A 564 -16.31 32.77 5.81
CA GLU A 564 -15.82 34.00 6.46
C GLU A 564 -15.94 33.97 7.99
N ILE A 565 -17.05 33.43 8.52
CA ILE A 565 -17.25 33.30 9.97
C ILE A 565 -16.19 32.35 10.56
N ILE A 566 -15.95 31.21 9.94
CA ILE A 566 -14.92 30.25 10.37
C ILE A 566 -13.53 30.89 10.35
N ARG A 567 -13.22 31.66 9.29
CA ARG A 567 -11.93 32.35 9.16
C ARG A 567 -11.75 33.46 10.21
N GLY A 568 -12.82 34.18 10.54
CA GLY A 568 -12.84 35.19 11.61
C GLY A 568 -12.64 34.58 13.01
N VAL A 569 -13.31 33.47 13.30
CA VAL A 569 -13.16 32.75 14.59
C VAL A 569 -11.77 32.12 14.71
N GLY A 570 -11.26 31.52 13.62
CA GLY A 570 -9.89 30.99 13.57
C GLY A 570 -8.82 32.06 13.77
N GLY A 571 -9.00 33.23 13.14
CA GLY A 571 -8.10 34.39 13.33
C GLY A 571 -8.08 34.92 14.76
N LEU A 572 -9.24 34.97 15.42
CA LEU A 572 -9.35 35.38 16.83
C LEU A 572 -8.61 34.40 17.76
N LEU A 573 -8.77 33.09 17.54
CA LEU A 573 -8.10 32.05 18.34
C LEU A 573 -6.58 32.10 18.18
N ILE A 574 -6.08 32.30 16.96
CA ILE A 574 -4.65 32.48 16.70
C ILE A 574 -4.13 33.74 17.39
N PHE A 575 -4.88 34.84 17.33
CA PHE A 575 -4.50 36.09 18.00
C PHE A 575 -4.40 35.92 19.53
N VAL A 576 -5.38 35.26 20.16
CA VAL A 576 -5.36 34.97 21.61
C VAL A 576 -4.17 34.09 21.98
N LEU A 577 -3.87 33.06 21.18
CA LEU A 577 -2.70 32.18 21.39
C LEU A 577 -1.40 32.96 21.36
N VAL A 578 -1.18 33.80 20.34
CA VAL A 578 0.03 34.62 20.22
C VAL A 578 0.16 35.59 21.40
N LEU A 579 -0.94 36.19 21.84
CA LEU A 579 -0.97 37.14 22.96
C LEU A 579 -0.64 36.46 24.30
N CYS A 580 -1.16 35.25 24.51
CA CYS A 580 -0.83 34.43 25.67
C CYS A 580 0.63 33.97 25.68
N SER A 581 1.15 33.52 24.54
CA SER A 581 2.55 33.06 24.41
C SER A 581 3.56 34.20 24.62
N THR A 582 3.30 35.37 24.03
CA THR A 582 4.14 36.57 24.22
C THR A 582 4.04 37.10 25.65
N GLY A 583 2.85 37.14 26.24
CA GLY A 583 2.66 37.49 27.64
C GLY A 583 3.42 36.57 28.61
N GLY A 584 3.39 35.25 28.35
CA GLY A 584 4.14 34.26 29.13
C GLY A 584 5.66 34.44 29.04
N LEU A 585 6.18 34.71 27.84
CA LEU A 585 7.60 35.01 27.61
C LEU A 585 8.05 36.27 28.35
N LEU A 586 7.26 37.35 28.28
CA LEU A 586 7.57 38.60 28.97
C LEU A 586 7.51 38.46 30.50
N ALA A 587 6.54 37.71 31.03
CA ALA A 587 6.46 37.39 32.46
C ALA A 587 7.66 36.55 32.93
N GLY A 588 8.09 35.58 32.12
CA GLY A 588 9.28 34.76 32.38
C GLY A 588 10.57 35.58 32.38
N MET A 589 10.74 36.48 31.40
CA MET A 589 11.89 37.40 31.37
C MET A 589 11.89 38.35 32.56
N TYR A 590 10.72 38.92 32.92
CA TYR A 590 10.59 39.79 34.09
C TYR A 590 11.01 39.07 35.38
N TRP A 591 10.57 37.83 35.58
CA TRP A 591 10.98 37.02 36.74
C TRP A 591 12.47 36.71 36.75
N TYR A 592 13.03 36.33 35.59
CA TYR A 592 14.46 36.05 35.45
C TYR A 592 15.35 37.25 35.79
N PHE A 593 14.99 38.45 35.32
CA PHE A 593 15.73 39.67 35.65
C PHE A 593 15.53 40.13 37.09
N ARG A 594 14.32 39.98 37.65
CA ARG A 594 14.03 40.29 39.05
C ARG A 594 14.78 39.38 40.03
N GLN A 595 15.00 38.11 39.65
CA GLN A 595 15.75 37.16 40.47
C GLN A 595 17.26 37.44 40.45
N ARG A 596 17.78 37.99 39.34
CA ARG A 596 19.19 38.42 39.22
C ARG A 596 19.50 39.75 39.92
N SER A 597 18.53 40.60 40.21
CA SER A 597 18.76 41.87 40.91
C SER A 597 18.82 41.74 42.44
N MET A 598 18.66 40.54 43.02
CA MET A 598 18.63 40.34 44.48
C MET A 598 19.82 39.58 45.09
N GLN A 599 20.94 39.41 44.38
CA GLN A 599 22.16 38.89 45.00
C GLN A 599 23.37 39.76 44.65
N ALA A 600 23.75 40.60 45.61
CA ALA A 600 25.03 41.28 45.66
C ALA A 600 25.79 40.86 46.93
N TYR A 601 27.11 40.63 46.76
CA TYR A 601 28.18 40.40 47.73
C TYR A 601 28.24 39.03 48.43
N HIS A 602 29.41 38.38 48.65
CA HIS A 602 30.79 38.86 48.79
C HIS A 602 31.84 37.90 48.17
N GLU A 603 32.95 38.49 47.70
CA GLU A 603 34.26 37.85 47.46
C GLU A 603 34.86 37.25 48.75
N VAL A 604 35.69 36.20 48.64
CA VAL A 604 37.11 36.18 49.05
C VAL A 604 37.86 35.07 48.28
N ALA A 605 39.08 35.43 47.86
CA ALA A 605 40.25 34.74 47.29
C ALA A 605 40.54 33.28 47.72
N SER A 606 41.47 32.50 47.16
CA SER A 606 42.27 32.34 45.91
C SER A 606 43.35 31.29 46.28
N GLU A 607 44.06 30.71 45.30
CA GLU A 607 45.14 29.70 45.45
C GLU A 607 44.60 28.26 45.57
N GLU A 608 45.04 27.23 44.84
CA GLU A 608 46.34 26.96 44.23
C GLU A 608 46.21 26.23 42.87
N GLY A 609 47.27 26.30 42.07
CA GLY A 609 47.39 25.70 40.75
C GLY A 609 47.62 24.18 40.73
N GLN A 610 47.39 23.62 39.55
CA GLN A 610 47.84 22.30 39.05
C GLN A 610 49.39 22.16 39.12
N PRO A 611 50.02 20.98 38.81
CA PRO A 611 49.49 19.69 38.34
C PRO A 611 50.08 18.42 39.02
N LEU A 612 49.54 17.27 38.58
CA LEU A 612 50.02 15.88 38.62
C LEU A 612 51.54 15.64 38.81
N ASN A 613 51.91 14.71 39.71
CA ASN A 613 52.79 13.58 39.36
C ASN A 613 52.83 12.42 40.39
N GLU A 614 52.86 11.20 39.82
CA GLU A 614 53.58 9.97 40.20
C GLU A 614 53.41 9.20 41.54
N ARG A 615 53.05 7.92 41.34
CA ARG A 615 53.69 6.64 41.77
C ARG A 615 53.35 5.93 43.10
N SER A 616 53.20 4.61 42.91
CA SER A 616 53.39 3.46 43.85
C SER A 616 52.30 3.33 44.92
N ILE A 617 51.66 2.17 45.16
CA ILE A 617 52.04 0.74 45.10
C ILE A 617 50.83 -0.07 44.67
#